data_AF-A0A8X6TFX8-F1
#
_entry.id   AF-A0A8X6TFX8-F1
#
_cell.length_a   1.000
_cell.length_b   1.000
_cell.length_c   1.000
_cell.angle_alpha   90.00
_cell.angle_beta   90.00
_cell.angle_gamma   90.00
#
_symmetry.space_group_name_H-M   'P 1'
#
loop_
_entity.id
_entity.type
_entity.pdbx_description
1 polymer ?
#
loop_
_entity_poly.entity_id
_entity_poly.type
_entity_poly.pdbx_seq_one_letter_code
_entity_poly.pdbx_strand_id
1 'polypeptide(L)'
;MENKSYEANIVAIFVSESELQLNVESLQAAVILGVEEVNKLYPHIQFNLKLKNDSNKCFDSYAGVLAAEEYYRSRVSAFVGPACSRALDPVSRMASYWDVPIYTAGGVDTLFSLKHIFSTLTRVSFSMDQVTKFMVHVSIIIFISSIIR
;
A
#
# COMPACT_ATOMS: atom_id res chain seq x y z
N MET A 1 19.33 -33.24 2.99
CA MET A 1 19.37 -31.78 2.86
C MET A 1 17.96 -31.30 3.14
N GLU A 2 17.74 -30.71 4.30
CA GLU A 2 16.43 -30.21 4.72
C GLU A 2 16.10 -29.01 3.83
N ASN A 3 15.07 -29.14 2.99
CA ASN A 3 14.61 -28.08 2.09
C ASN A 3 13.97 -26.98 2.95
N LYS A 4 14.78 -26.06 3.48
CA LYS A 4 14.30 -24.91 4.26
C LYS A 4 13.57 -23.97 3.32
N SER A 5 12.27 -24.18 3.18
CA SER A 5 11.35 -23.23 2.55
C SER A 5 11.24 -22.00 3.46
N TYR A 6 11.52 -20.82 2.91
CA TYR A 6 11.30 -19.57 3.64
C TYR A 6 9.82 -19.22 3.60
N GLU A 7 9.20 -18.95 4.74
CA GLU A 7 7.80 -18.52 4.79
C GLU A 7 7.69 -17.00 4.82
N ALA A 8 6.88 -16.45 3.93
CA ALA A 8 6.57 -15.02 3.87
C ALA A 8 5.07 -14.82 4.09
N ASN A 9 4.69 -14.22 5.21
CA ASN A 9 3.30 -13.95 5.55
C ASN A 9 2.90 -12.54 5.11
N ILE A 10 2.09 -12.46 4.07
CA ILE A 10 1.56 -11.23 3.51
C ILE A 10 0.18 -10.98 4.11
N VAL A 11 -0.01 -9.79 4.70
CA VAL A 11 -1.31 -9.36 5.21
C VAL A 11 -1.82 -8.20 4.36
N ALA A 12 -2.94 -8.43 3.67
CA ALA A 12 -3.55 -7.42 2.83
C ALA A 12 -4.79 -6.85 3.53
N ILE A 13 -4.79 -5.54 3.78
CA ILE A 13 -5.86 -4.83 4.49
C ILE A 13 -6.65 -3.99 3.48
N PHE A 14 -7.96 -4.26 3.37
CA PHE A 14 -8.86 -3.56 2.46
C PHE A 14 -9.94 -2.79 3.22
N VAL A 15 -10.36 -1.67 2.65
CA VAL A 15 -11.43 -0.82 3.19
C VAL A 15 -12.43 -0.54 2.07
N SER A 16 -13.72 -0.71 2.35
CA SER A 16 -14.83 -0.65 1.37
C SER A 16 -15.01 0.72 0.72
N GLU A 17 -14.85 1.80 1.49
CA GLU A 17 -14.81 3.16 0.95
C GLU A 17 -13.36 3.57 0.73
N SER A 18 -13.00 3.94 -0.50
CA SER A 18 -11.68 4.47 -0.83
C SER A 18 -11.81 5.81 -1.55
N GLU A 19 -10.82 6.68 -1.37
CA GLU A 19 -10.72 7.97 -2.08
C GLU A 19 -10.66 7.80 -3.60
N LEU A 20 -10.33 6.60 -4.08
CA LEU A 20 -10.04 6.29 -5.48
C LEU A 20 -11.19 5.56 -6.21
N GLN A 21 -12.41 5.47 -5.66
CA GLN A 21 -13.53 4.68 -6.23
C GLN A 21 -13.11 3.25 -6.62
N LEU A 22 -12.14 2.66 -5.92
CA LEU A 22 -11.65 1.32 -6.21
C LEU A 22 -12.60 0.28 -5.61
N ASN A 23 -13.00 -0.71 -6.41
CA ASN A 23 -13.74 -1.86 -5.91
C ASN A 23 -12.78 -2.78 -5.13
N VAL A 24 -13.11 -3.05 -3.87
CA VAL A 24 -12.38 -3.97 -2.99
C VAL A 24 -12.27 -5.37 -3.58
N GLU A 25 -13.32 -5.86 -4.24
CA GLU A 25 -13.34 -7.19 -4.85
C GLU A 25 -12.27 -7.31 -5.94
N SER A 26 -12.15 -6.28 -6.78
CA SER A 26 -11.13 -6.23 -7.83
C SER A 26 -9.72 -6.15 -7.25
N LEU A 27 -9.52 -5.36 -6.19
CA LEU A 27 -8.23 -5.25 -5.52
C LEU A 27 -7.83 -6.57 -4.84
N GLN A 28 -8.75 -7.23 -4.17
CA GLN A 28 -8.52 -8.54 -3.55
C GLN A 28 -8.14 -9.57 -4.60
N ALA A 29 -8.89 -9.64 -5.71
CA ALA A 29 -8.59 -10.55 -6.82
C ALA A 29 -7.19 -10.32 -7.38
N ALA A 30 -6.79 -9.05 -7.58
CA ALA A 30 -5.46 -8.71 -8.06
C ALA A 30 -4.36 -9.18 -7.10
N VAL A 31 -4.54 -9.01 -5.78
CA VAL A 31 -3.57 -9.46 -4.77
C VAL A 31 -3.49 -10.99 -4.71
N ILE A 32 -4.62 -11.69 -4.79
CA ILE A 32 -4.67 -13.15 -4.82
C ILE A 32 -3.86 -13.67 -6.00
N LEU A 33 -4.15 -13.20 -7.22
CA LEU A 33 -3.45 -13.60 -8.43
C LEU A 33 -1.95 -13.27 -8.37
N GLY A 34 -1.60 -12.11 -7.81
CA GLY A 34 -0.21 -11.73 -7.60
C GLY A 34 0.53 -12.72 -6.69
N VAL A 35 -0.08 -13.12 -5.57
CA VAL A 35 0.52 -14.09 -4.63
C VAL A 35 0.60 -15.51 -5.24
N GLU A 36 -0.41 -15.93 -5.99
CA GLU A 36 -0.39 -17.20 -6.71
C GLU A 36 0.76 -17.27 -7.72
N GLU A 37 1.01 -16.17 -8.45
CA GLU A 37 2.06 -16.13 -9.44
C GLU A 37 3.46 -16.14 -8.80
N VAL A 38 3.70 -15.35 -7.75
CA VAL A 38 5.01 -15.36 -7.07
C VAL A 38 5.31 -16.69 -6.39
N ASN A 39 4.30 -17.41 -5.89
CA ASN A 39 4.50 -18.77 -5.37
C ASN A 39 4.98 -19.75 -6.45
N LYS A 40 4.53 -19.59 -7.71
CA LYS A 40 5.02 -20.39 -8.84
C LYS A 40 6.44 -19.99 -9.25
N LEU A 41 6.71 -18.68 -9.29
CA LEU A 41 8.01 -18.14 -9.72
C LEU A 41 9.14 -18.42 -8.72
N TYR A 42 8.82 -18.44 -7.43
CA TYR A 42 9.79 -18.61 -6.35
C TYR A 42 9.42 -19.82 -5.48
N PRO A 43 9.57 -21.06 -5.98
CA PRO A 43 9.11 -22.28 -5.29
C PRO A 43 9.88 -22.61 -3.99
N HIS A 44 10.94 -21.86 -3.69
CA HIS A 44 11.73 -21.95 -2.46
C HIS A 44 11.24 -20.99 -1.35
N ILE A 45 10.24 -20.17 -1.67
CA ILE A 45 9.57 -19.26 -0.73
C ILE A 45 8.08 -19.55 -0.75
N GLN A 46 7.51 -19.81 0.41
CA GLN A 46 6.07 -19.98 0.57
C GLN A 46 5.44 -18.65 0.97
N PHE A 47 4.73 -18.03 0.04
CA PHE A 47 3.99 -16.79 0.28
C PHE A 47 2.56 -17.12 0.76
N ASN A 48 2.29 -16.86 2.04
CA ASN A 48 0.99 -17.03 2.66
C ASN A 48 0.24 -15.69 2.67
N LEU A 49 -0.94 -15.64 2.06
CA LEU A 49 -1.77 -14.43 2.02
C LEU A 49 -2.90 -14.50 3.04
N LYS A 50 -3.06 -13.44 3.84
CA LYS A 50 -4.22 -13.20 4.68
C LYS A 50 -4.93 -11.93 4.24
N LEU A 51 -6.17 -12.07 3.78
CA LEU A 51 -7.03 -10.94 3.46
C LEU A 51 -7.75 -10.49 4.74
N LYS A 52 -7.71 -9.19 5.01
CA LYS A 52 -8.38 -8.55 6.14
C LYS A 52 -9.22 -7.42 5.62
N ASN A 53 -10.51 -7.46 5.93
CA ASN A 53 -11.45 -6.42 5.55
C ASN A 53 -11.80 -5.60 6.79
N ASP A 54 -11.63 -4.30 6.67
CA ASP A 54 -12.16 -3.35 7.64
C ASP A 54 -13.68 -3.21 7.42
N SER A 55 -14.43 -3.21 8.52
CA SER A 55 -15.86 -2.93 8.50
C SER A 55 -16.11 -1.42 8.31
N ASN A 56 -16.45 -1.08 7.07
CA ASN A 56 -17.38 -0.04 6.61
C ASN A 56 -16.94 1.39 6.27
N LYS A 57 -15.84 2.01 6.73
CA LYS A 57 -15.49 3.38 6.24
C LYS A 57 -13.99 3.66 6.24
N CYS A 58 -13.52 4.43 5.25
CA CYS A 58 -12.17 5.01 5.19
C CYS A 58 -11.78 5.82 6.45
N PHE A 59 -12.78 6.25 7.21
CA PHE A 59 -12.63 7.12 8.36
C PHE A 59 -12.41 6.40 9.69
N ASP A 60 -12.63 5.09 9.74
CA ASP A 60 -12.49 4.33 10.96
C ASP A 60 -11.03 3.91 11.19
N SER A 61 -10.60 3.94 12.46
CA SER A 61 -9.24 3.56 12.87
C SER A 61 -9.03 2.04 12.94
N TYR A 62 -9.98 1.26 12.44
CA TYR A 62 -10.03 -0.19 12.62
C TYR A 62 -8.97 -0.93 11.79
N ALA A 63 -8.59 -0.40 10.62
CA ALA A 63 -7.44 -0.89 9.85
C ALA A 63 -6.15 -0.96 10.69
N GLY A 64 -5.93 0.01 11.58
CA GLY A 64 -4.80 -0.01 12.50
C GLY A 64 -4.90 -1.15 13.52
N VAL A 65 -6.09 -1.39 14.07
CA VAL A 65 -6.34 -2.51 15.00
C VAL A 65 -6.07 -3.85 14.32
N LEU A 66 -6.54 -4.04 13.08
CA LEU A 66 -6.28 -5.24 12.29
C LEU A 66 -4.78 -5.43 12.02
N ALA A 67 -4.06 -4.36 11.68
CA ALA A 67 -2.62 -4.42 11.46
C ALA A 67 -1.87 -4.85 12.74
N ALA A 68 -2.24 -4.29 13.89
CA ALA A 68 -1.65 -4.66 15.17
C ALA A 68 -1.96 -6.11 15.56
N GLU A 69 -3.22 -6.54 15.42
CA GLU A 69 -3.62 -7.92 15.69
C GLU A 69 -2.82 -8.91 14.85
N GLU A 70 -2.71 -8.66 13.54
CA GLU A 70 -1.97 -9.53 12.64
C GLU A 70 -0.47 -9.50 12.87
N TYR A 71 0.12 -8.33 13.18
CA TYR A 71 1.55 -8.23 13.50
C TYR A 71 1.93 -9.16 14.66
N TYR A 72 1.17 -9.11 15.75
CA TYR A 72 1.46 -9.92 16.94
C TYR A 72 1.07 -11.39 16.80
N ARG A 73 0.11 -11.75 15.93
CA ARG A 73 -0.37 -13.13 15.79
C ARG A 73 0.23 -13.91 14.61
N SER A 74 0.61 -13.22 13.54
CA SER A 74 0.81 -13.86 12.23
C SER A 74 2.24 -13.73 11.68
N ARG A 75 3.21 -13.22 12.45
CA ARG A 75 4.60 -12.98 11.99
C ARG A 75 4.63 -12.34 10.60
N VAL A 76 4.06 -11.14 10.51
CA VAL A 76 3.87 -10.45 9.23
C VAL A 76 5.22 -10.13 8.60
N SER A 77 5.38 -10.55 7.34
CA SER A 77 6.56 -10.26 6.52
C SER A 77 6.36 -8.99 5.69
N ALA A 78 5.12 -8.72 5.26
CA ALA A 78 4.77 -7.49 4.54
C ALA A 78 3.28 -7.18 4.67
N PHE A 79 2.96 -5.90 4.63
CA PHE A 79 1.59 -5.42 4.50
C PHE A 79 1.29 -5.00 3.05
N VAL A 80 0.04 -5.20 2.61
CA VAL A 80 -0.48 -4.67 1.35
C VAL A 80 -1.75 -3.87 1.64
N GLY A 81 -1.82 -2.65 1.09
CA GLY A 81 -2.86 -1.68 1.43
C GLY A 81 -2.69 -1.12 2.85
N PRO A 82 -3.69 -0.38 3.36
CA PRO A 82 -4.93 -0.01 2.66
C PRO A 82 -4.74 1.09 1.60
N ALA A 83 -5.76 1.26 0.74
CA ALA A 83 -5.73 2.27 -0.33
C ALA A 83 -6.22 3.66 0.13
N CYS A 84 -7.09 3.72 1.13
CA CYS A 84 -7.57 4.97 1.73
C CYS A 84 -6.46 5.63 2.57
N SER A 85 -6.21 6.93 2.39
CA SER A 85 -5.14 7.64 3.12
C SER A 85 -5.33 7.62 4.64
N ARG A 86 -6.54 7.81 5.16
CA ARG A 86 -6.80 7.83 6.61
C ARG A 86 -6.60 6.48 7.27
N ALA A 87 -7.03 5.39 6.63
CA ALA A 87 -6.77 4.05 7.09
C ALA A 87 -5.28 3.68 6.98
N LEU A 88 -4.60 4.20 5.95
CA LEU A 88 -3.19 3.91 5.68
C LEU A 88 -2.23 4.58 6.67
N ASP A 89 -2.55 5.77 7.16
CA ASP A 89 -1.71 6.51 8.10
C ASP A 89 -1.33 5.71 9.36
N PRO A 90 -2.28 5.21 10.17
CA PRO A 90 -1.94 4.45 11.37
C PRO A 90 -1.20 3.15 11.03
N VAL A 91 -1.62 2.44 9.97
CA VAL A 91 -0.97 1.20 9.54
C VAL A 91 0.49 1.44 9.13
N SER A 92 0.74 2.49 8.34
CA SER A 92 2.09 2.78 7.83
C SER A 92 3.04 3.28 8.91
N ARG A 93 2.54 4.04 9.89
CA ARG A 93 3.33 4.46 11.06
C ARG A 93 3.77 3.26 11.89
N MET A 94 2.83 2.35 12.18
CA MET A 94 3.16 1.14 12.92
C MET A 94 4.10 0.24 12.12
N ALA A 95 3.87 0.05 10.82
CA ALA A 95 4.77 -0.72 9.96
C ALA A 95 6.19 -0.14 9.94
N SER A 96 6.32 1.20 9.92
CA SER A 96 7.63 1.87 10.00
C SER A 96 8.31 1.67 11.35
N TYR A 97 7.54 1.66 12.44
CA TYR A 97 8.05 1.35 13.78
C TYR A 97 8.49 -0.12 13.92
N TRP A 98 7.75 -1.04 13.31
CA TRP A 98 8.04 -2.48 13.32
C TRP A 98 9.10 -2.92 12.32
N ASP A 99 9.60 -2.00 11.49
CA ASP A 99 10.48 -2.28 10.35
C ASP A 99 9.90 -3.34 9.38
N VAL A 100 8.58 -3.26 9.14
CA VAL A 100 7.86 -4.14 8.22
C VAL A 100 7.52 -3.37 6.95
N PRO A 101 7.86 -3.88 5.75
CA PRO A 101 7.52 -3.24 4.50
C PRO A 101 6.00 -3.20 4.28
N ILE A 102 5.50 -2.06 3.80
CA ILE A 102 4.10 -1.86 3.44
C ILE A 102 3.97 -1.30 2.02
N TYR A 103 3.16 -1.97 1.20
CA TYR A 103 2.95 -1.62 -0.20
C TYR A 103 1.51 -1.18 -0.42
N THR A 104 1.30 -0.08 -1.14
CA THR A 104 -0.07 0.36 -1.47
C THR A 104 -0.15 0.98 -2.85
N ALA A 105 -1.28 0.76 -3.53
CA ALA A 105 -1.63 1.44 -4.77
C ALA A 105 -2.47 2.70 -4.52
N GLY A 106 -2.80 3.01 -3.26
CA GLY A 106 -3.52 4.22 -2.87
C GLY A 106 -2.66 5.18 -2.04
N GLY A 107 -3.27 5.86 -1.08
CA GLY A 107 -2.58 6.83 -0.22
C GLY A 107 -2.17 8.08 -1.00
N VAL A 108 -3.16 8.82 -1.50
CA VAL A 108 -2.93 10.02 -2.33
C VAL A 108 -2.37 11.19 -1.53
N ASP A 109 -2.48 11.15 -0.20
CA ASP A 109 -1.97 12.21 0.66
C ASP A 109 -0.46 12.45 0.46
N THR A 110 -0.09 13.72 0.41
CA THR A 110 1.29 14.18 0.30
C THR A 110 2.14 13.81 1.52
N LEU A 111 1.49 13.64 2.69
CA LEU A 111 2.13 13.28 3.96
C LEU A 111 2.99 12.00 3.86
N PHE A 112 2.57 11.03 3.04
CA PHE A 112 3.29 9.76 2.81
C PHE A 112 4.65 9.90 2.10
N SER A 113 4.98 11.12 1.66
CA SER A 113 6.31 11.44 1.12
C SER A 113 7.34 11.67 2.23
N LEU A 114 6.91 11.85 3.48
CA LEU A 114 7.79 12.04 4.63
C LEU A 114 8.41 10.71 5.09
N LYS A 115 9.53 10.32 4.48
CA LYS A 115 10.22 9.04 4.78
C LYS A 115 10.82 8.91 6.17
N HIS A 116 10.95 10.00 6.92
CA HIS A 116 11.33 9.93 8.33
C HIS A 116 10.19 9.37 9.22
N ILE A 117 8.93 9.45 8.76
CA ILE A 117 7.75 8.88 9.45
C ILE A 117 7.36 7.56 8.79
N PHE A 118 7.33 7.52 7.47
CA PHE A 118 6.86 6.39 6.66
C PHE A 118 8.04 5.71 5.96
N SER A 119 9.02 5.24 6.73
CA SER A 119 10.30 4.71 6.25
C SER A 119 10.13 3.44 5.42
N THR A 120 9.15 2.59 5.77
CA THR A 120 8.92 1.29 5.12
C THR A 120 7.77 1.31 4.10
N LEU A 121 7.12 2.47 3.91
CA LEU A 121 6.00 2.62 2.99
C LEU A 121 6.47 2.80 1.55
N THR A 122 5.97 1.94 0.66
CA THR A 122 6.17 2.04 -0.78
C THR A 122 4.82 2.19 -1.48
N ARG A 123 4.65 3.32 -2.18
CA ARG A 123 3.49 3.54 -3.06
C ARG A 123 3.86 3.09 -4.46
N VAL A 124 3.04 2.24 -5.06
CA VAL A 124 3.24 1.76 -6.44
C VAL A 124 2.49 2.60 -7.48
N SER A 125 1.67 3.55 -7.03
CA SER A 125 0.86 4.45 -7.87
C SER A 125 1.39 5.89 -7.85
N PHE A 126 0.61 6.81 -8.43
CA PHE A 126 0.93 8.23 -8.47
C PHE A 126 0.87 8.88 -7.09
N SER A 127 1.52 10.03 -6.94
CA SER A 127 1.38 10.89 -5.77
C SER A 127 0.98 12.30 -6.19
N MET A 128 0.18 12.98 -5.37
CA MET A 128 -0.28 14.34 -5.68
C MET A 128 0.89 15.32 -5.90
N ASP A 129 2.01 15.17 -5.16
CA ASP A 129 3.22 15.98 -5.36
C ASP A 129 3.78 15.87 -6.79
N GLN A 130 3.83 14.65 -7.35
CA GLN A 130 4.31 14.44 -8.72
C GLN A 130 3.34 15.00 -9.76
N VAL A 131 2.03 14.85 -9.52
CA VAL A 131 0.99 15.43 -10.39
C VAL A 131 1.07 16.96 -10.38
N THR A 132 1.23 17.58 -9.21
CA THR A 132 1.40 19.03 -9.10
C THR A 132 2.66 19.52 -9.79
N LYS A 133 3.81 18.84 -9.61
CA LYS A 133 5.06 19.17 -10.31
C LYS A 133 4.90 19.11 -11.82
N PHE A 134 4.22 18.07 -12.33
CA PHE A 134 3.93 17.94 -13.75
C PHE A 134 3.04 19.08 -14.25
N MET A 135 1.95 19.40 -13.54
CA MET A 135 1.06 20.50 -13.94
C MET A 135 1.80 21.84 -13.97
N VAL A 136 2.60 22.15 -12.94
CA VAL A 136 3.41 23.38 -12.92
C VAL A 136 4.37 23.44 -14.10
N HIS A 137 5.05 22.33 -14.41
CA HIS A 137 5.97 22.25 -15.53
C HIS A 137 5.27 22.51 -16.87
N VAL A 138 4.10 21.89 -17.10
CA VAL A 138 3.29 22.10 -18.30
C VAL A 138 2.78 23.54 -18.39
N SER A 139 2.30 24.11 -17.29
CA SER A 139 1.83 25.51 -17.26
C SER A 139 2.93 26.50 -17.63
N ILE A 140 4.17 26.28 -17.17
CA ILE A 140 5.32 27.11 -17.52
C ILE A 140 5.62 26.99 -19.03
N ILE A 141 5.62 25.79 -19.59
CA ILE A 141 5.85 25.58 -21.03
C ILE A 141 4.78 26.27 -21.89
N ILE A 142 3.51 26.17 -21.50
CA ILE A 142 2.40 26.83 -22.20
C ILE A 142 2.56 28.35 -22.13
N PHE A 143 2.89 28.89 -20.95
CA PHE A 143 3.09 30.32 -20.77
C PHE A 143 4.25 30.86 -21.63
N ILE A 144 5.39 30.16 -21.64
CA ILE A 144 6.55 30.54 -22.46
C ILE A 144 6.23 30.46 -23.95
N SER A 145 5.54 29.40 -24.40
CA SER A 145 5.16 29.26 -25.82
C SER A 145 4.14 30.32 -26.28
N SER A 146 3.32 30.86 -25.38
CA SER A 146 2.41 31.98 -25.66
C SER A 146 3.11 33.35 -25.72
N ILE A 147 4.31 33.51 -25.16
CA ILE A 147 5.09 34.76 -25.19
C ILE A 147 5.98 34.84 -26.43
N ILE A 148 6.44 33.68 -26.92
CA ILE A 148 7.34 33.59 -28.09
C ILE A 148 6.55 33.62 -29.42
N ARG A 149 5.22 33.58 -29.36
CA ARG A 149 4.32 33.70 -30.50
C ARG A 149 3.77 35.12 -30.61
#